data_AF-A0A6N0X7Z5-F1
#
_entry.id   AF-A0A6N0X7Z5-F1
#
_cell.length_a   1.000
_cell.length_b   1.000
_cell.length_c   1.000
_cell.angle_alpha   90.00
_cell.angle_beta   90.00
_cell.angle_gamma   90.00
#
_symmetry.space_group_name_H-M   'P 1'
#
loop_
_entity.id
_entity.type
_entity.pdbx_description
1 polymer ?
#
loop_
_entity_poly.entity_id
_entity_poly.type
_entity_poly.pdbx_seq_one_letter_code
_entity_poly.pdbx_strand_id
1 'polypeptide(L)' 'MPPESQSARQDAGQDESIARRLKKDPSSKQAQLDEGLDESMDASDPPSVTQPGQRHDPAPSSGYDEKEEAERRRRGA' A
#
# COMPACT_ATOMS: atom_id res chain seq x y z
N MET A 1 -3.10 -20.16 21.35
CA MET A 1 -3.29 -19.68 19.96
C MET A 1 -2.58 -20.67 19.05
N PRO A 2 -3.27 -21.40 18.16
CA PRO A 2 -2.59 -22.16 17.11
C PRO A 2 -1.95 -21.18 16.12
N PRO A 3 -0.83 -21.53 15.46
CA PRO A 3 -0.28 -20.69 14.40
C PRO A 3 -1.25 -20.69 13.22
N GLU A 4 -1.73 -19.50 12.85
CA GLU A 4 -2.56 -19.24 11.68
C GLU A 4 -1.90 -19.85 10.44
N SER A 5 -2.60 -20.73 9.72
CA SER A 5 -2.09 -21.34 8.50
C SER A 5 -1.90 -20.25 7.44
N GLN A 6 -0.67 -20.05 7.00
CA GLN A 6 -0.33 -19.14 5.91
C GLN A 6 -1.11 -19.54 4.65
N SER A 7 -2.18 -18.81 4.35
CA SER A 7 -2.92 -19.02 3.10
C SER A 7 -2.07 -18.49 1.95
N ALA A 8 -2.15 -19.09 0.75
CA ALA A 8 -1.39 -18.65 -0.45
C ALA A 8 -1.58 -17.16 -0.86
N ARG A 9 -2.48 -16.43 -0.19
CA ARG A 9 -2.71 -14.98 -0.34
C ARG A 9 -1.90 -14.13 0.64
N GLN A 10 -1.25 -14.74 1.62
CA GLN A 10 -0.35 -14.11 2.58
C GLN A 10 1.11 -14.18 2.12
N ASP A 11 1.34 -14.72 0.92
CA ASP A 11 2.64 -14.77 0.28
C ASP A 11 2.94 -13.47 -0.49
N ALA A 12 2.70 -12.33 0.18
CA ALA A 12 3.12 -11.04 -0.34
C ALA A 12 4.65 -10.99 -0.23
N GLY A 13 5.34 -10.88 -1.37
CA GLY A 13 6.79 -10.86 -1.39
C GLY A 13 7.48 -12.15 -1.86
N GLN A 14 6.76 -13.23 -2.20
CA GLN A 14 7.39 -14.47 -2.70
C GLN A 14 6.63 -15.13 -3.86
N ASP A 15 6.05 -14.34 -4.79
CA ASP A 15 5.37 -14.95 -5.92
C ASP A 15 6.36 -15.66 -6.86
N GLU A 16 6.37 -17.00 -6.80
CA GLU A 16 7.21 -17.85 -7.65
C GLU A 16 7.04 -17.57 -9.16
N SER A 17 5.92 -16.99 -9.57
CA SER A 17 5.66 -16.58 -10.95
C SER A 17 6.59 -15.46 -11.41
N ILE A 18 6.99 -14.55 -10.51
CA ILE A 18 7.97 -13.48 -10.78
C ILE A 18 9.34 -14.09 -11.02
N ALA A 19 9.80 -14.96 -10.12
CA ALA A 19 11.08 -15.66 -10.24
C ALA A 19 11.16 -16.48 -11.55
N ARG A 20 10.07 -17.15 -11.95
CA ARG A 20 10.00 -17.86 -13.23
C ARG A 20 10.09 -16.92 -14.43
N ARG A 21 9.45 -15.74 -14.37
CA ARG A 21 9.52 -14.72 -15.43
C ARG A 21 10.92 -14.13 -15.55
N LEU A 22 11.55 -13.80 -14.43
CA LEU A 22 12.92 -13.25 -14.39
C LEU A 22 13.95 -14.27 -14.90
N LYS A 23 13.80 -15.55 -14.57
CA LYS A 23 14.66 -16.62 -15.11
C LYS A 23 14.52 -16.78 -16.62
N LYS A 24 13.32 -16.56 -17.17
CA LYS A 24 13.04 -16.69 -18.60
C LYS A 24 13.51 -15.47 -19.39
N ASP A 25 13.32 -14.27 -18.83
CA ASP A 25 13.79 -13.01 -19.40
C ASP A 25 14.35 -12.10 -18.30
N PRO A 26 15.67 -12.20 -18.04
CA PRO A 26 16.34 -11.37 -17.04
C PRO A 26 16.36 -9.89 -17.40
N SER A 27 16.08 -9.52 -18.65
CA SER A 27 16.06 -8.12 -19.10
C SER A 27 14.69 -7.45 -18.94
N SER A 28 13.68 -8.23 -18.56
CA SER A 28 12.32 -7.73 -18.36
C SER A 28 12.27 -6.76 -17.19
N LYS A 29 12.12 -5.47 -17.50
CA LYS A 29 11.95 -4.41 -16.50
C LYS A 29 10.77 -4.66 -15.58
N GLN A 30 9.71 -5.29 -16.10
CA GLN A 30 8.55 -5.65 -15.29
C GLN A 30 8.90 -6.73 -14.27
N ALA A 31 9.59 -7.80 -14.67
CA ALA A 31 9.97 -8.86 -13.73
C ALA A 31 10.98 -8.38 -12.67
N GLN A 32 11.91 -7.50 -13.05
CA GLN A 32 12.85 -6.88 -12.10
C GLN A 32 12.15 -5.94 -11.11
N LEU A 33 11.16 -5.16 -11.58
CA LEU A 33 10.37 -4.31 -10.71
C LEU A 33 9.55 -5.15 -9.74
N ASP A 34 8.86 -6.18 -10.24
CA ASP A 34 8.06 -7.08 -9.42
C ASP A 34 8.92 -7.74 -8.32
N GLU A 35 10.13 -8.23 -8.66
CA GLU A 35 11.08 -8.79 -7.68
C GLU A 35 11.59 -7.77 -6.65
N GLY A 36 11.93 -6.56 -7.11
CA GLY A 36 12.41 -5.50 -6.23
C GLY A 36 11.31 -4.98 -5.29
N LEU A 37 10.04 -5.04 -5.72
CA LEU A 37 8.90 -4.76 -4.84
C LEU A 37 8.80 -5.83 -3.76
N ASP A 38 8.90 -7.11 -4.14
CA ASP A 38 8.86 -8.25 -3.21
C ASP A 38 9.97 -8.18 -2.14
N GLU A 39 11.21 -7.83 -2.53
CA GLU A 39 12.34 -7.63 -1.59
C GLU A 39 12.16 -6.43 -0.66
N SER A 40 11.41 -5.40 -1.09
CA SER A 40 11.22 -4.15 -0.34
C SER A 40 10.07 -4.20 0.66
N MET A 41 9.19 -5.20 0.56
CA MET A 41 8.07 -5.37 1.48
C MET A 41 8.57 -5.99 2.78
N ASP A 42 8.81 -5.15 3.78
CA ASP A 42 9.07 -5.61 5.14
C ASP A 42 7.78 -6.22 5.72
N ALA A 43 7.79 -7.54 5.98
CA ALA A 43 6.71 -8.23 6.69
C ALA A 43 6.52 -7.73 8.14
N SER A 44 7.31 -6.75 8.58
CA SER A 44 7.19 -6.07 9.86
C SER A 44 6.10 -4.98 9.91
N ASP A 45 5.33 -4.69 8.86
CA ASP A 45 4.14 -3.83 9.03
C ASP A 45 3.15 -4.55 9.97
N PRO A 46 2.97 -4.09 11.21
CA PRO A 46 2.07 -4.77 12.13
C PRO A 46 0.66 -4.79 11.52
N PRO A 47 -0.15 -5.83 11.81
CA PRO A 47 -1.53 -5.83 11.37
C PRO A 47 -2.19 -4.53 11.81
N SER A 48 -2.76 -3.79 10.84
CA SER A 48 -3.39 -2.50 11.12
C SER A 48 -4.40 -2.66 12.24
N VAL A 49 -4.15 -2.03 13.38
CA VAL A 49 -5.06 -2.04 14.55
C VAL A 49 -6.20 -1.03 14.36
N THR A 50 -6.45 -0.58 13.13
CA THR A 50 -7.60 0.26 12.82
C THR A 50 -8.85 -0.60 12.89
N GLN A 51 -9.42 -0.66 14.09
CA GLN A 51 -10.69 -1.31 14.32
C GLN A 51 -11.78 -0.60 13.48
N PRO A 52 -12.49 -1.30 12.59
CA PRO A 52 -13.59 -0.73 11.85
C PRO A 52 -14.80 -0.58 12.78
N GLY A 53 -14.91 0.56 13.47
CA GLY A 53 -16.06 0.85 14.34
C GLY A 53 -15.88 1.93 15.40
N GLN A 54 -14.69 2.47 15.60
CA GLN A 54 -14.40 3.30 16.80
C GLN A 54 -14.84 4.75 16.62
N ARG A 55 -15.23 5.14 15.40
CA ARG A 55 -15.81 6.44 15.08
C ARG A 55 -16.92 6.20 14.07
N HIS A 56 -18.15 6.07 14.56
CA HIS A 56 -19.36 6.00 13.71
C HIS A 56 -19.62 7.32 12.98
N ASP A 57 -18.98 8.40 13.43
CA ASP A 57 -19.06 9.70 12.80
C ASP A 57 -17.81 9.96 11.96
N PRO A 58 -17.97 10.48 10.73
CA PRO A 58 -16.85 11.01 9.96
C PRO A 58 -16.01 11.94 10.83
N ALA A 59 -14.68 11.94 10.62
CA ALA A 59 -13.83 12.93 11.25
C ALA A 59 -14.41 14.34 10.96
N PRO A 60 -14.44 15.24 11.95
CA PRO A 60 -14.94 16.60 11.73
C PRO A 60 -14.16 17.20 10.58
N SER A 61 -14.87 17.64 9.53
CA SER A 61 -14.24 18.31 8.39
C SER A 61 -13.41 19.48 8.91
N SER A 62 -12.20 19.66 8.38
CA SER A 62 -11.26 20.71 8.80
C SER A 62 -11.70 22.14 8.44
N GLY A 63 -13.00 22.39 8.24
CA GLY A 63 -13.58 23.71 8.01
C GLY A 63 -13.09 24.32 6.70
N TYR A 64 -13.32 23.64 5.57
CA TYR A 64 -13.02 24.22 4.25
C TYR A 64 -13.73 25.59 4.11
N ASP A 65 -12.93 26.65 3.96
CA ASP A 65 -13.42 28.01 3.70
C ASP A 65 -13.20 28.36 2.23
N GLU A 66 -14.31 28.48 1.49
CA GLU A 66 -14.32 28.80 0.06
C GLU A 66 -13.61 30.11 -0.27
N LYS A 67 -13.67 31.11 0.63
CA LYS A 67 -13.05 32.42 0.41
C LYS A 67 -11.55 32.35 0.60
N GLU A 68 -11.11 31.70 1.67
CA GLU A 68 -9.69 31.53 1.96
C GLU A 68 -9.01 30.72 0.83
N GLU A 69 -9.65 29.65 0.37
CA GLU A 69 -9.10 28.81 -0.70
C GLU A 69 -9.07 29.56 -2.06
N ALA A 70 -10.11 30.34 -2.37
CA ALA A 70 -10.12 31.17 -3.58
C ALA A 70 -9.02 32.23 -3.58
N GLU A 71 -8.70 32.81 -2.41
CA GLU A 71 -7.63 33.79 -2.27
C GLU A 71 -6.24 33.14 -2.42
N ARG A 72 -6.03 31.97 -1.78
CA ARG A 72 -4.81 31.17 -1.95
C ARG A 72 -4.58 30.79 -3.41
N ARG A 73 -5.64 30.36 -4.11
CA ARG A 73 -5.58 30.00 -5.53
C ARG A 73 -5.27 31.19 -6.45
N ARG A 74 -5.73 32.40 -6.11
CA ARG A 74 -5.38 33.63 -6.84
C ARG A 74 -3.96 34.10 -6.57
N ARG A 75 -3.46 33.90 -5.34
CA ARG A 75 -2.10 34.30 -4.94
C ARG A 75 -1.02 33.34 -5.46
N GLY A 76 -1.38 32.09 -5.71
CA GLY A 76 -0.49 31.05 -6.25
C GLY A 76 -0.49 30.91 -7.78
N ALA A 77 -1.19 31.79 -8.50
CA ALA A 77 -1.19 31.90 -9.96
C ALA A 77 -0.43 33.16 -10.39
#